data_AF-A0A1B7LGF8-F1
#
_entry.id   AF-A0A1B7LGF8-F1
#
_cell.length_a   1.000
_cell.length_b   1.000
_cell.length_c   1.000
_cell.angle_alpha   90.00
_cell.angle_beta   90.00
_cell.angle_gamma   90.00
#
_symmetry.space_group_name_H-M   'P 1'
#
loop_
_entity.id
_entity.type
_entity.pdbx_description
1 polymer ?
#
loop_
_entity_poly.entity_id
_entity_poly.type
_entity_poly.pdbx_seq_one_letter_code
_entity_poly.pdbx_strand_id
1 'polypeptide(L)' 'MITKEMIERINFLSRKQRSGGLNDAEKAEQHALRQRYLETIRAQVTDALEAAGYKRKEKHGERCTCGHCHPLKH' A
#
# COMPACT_ATOMS: atom_id res chain seq x y z
N MET A 1 0.75 -1.40 -12.82
CA MET A 1 0.31 -2.79 -13.04
C MET A 1 1.38 -3.73 -12.52
N ILE A 2 1.01 -4.75 -11.74
CA ILE A 2 1.95 -5.75 -11.21
C ILE A 2 2.20 -6.79 -12.28
N THR A 3 3.45 -6.94 -12.74
CA THR A 3 3.85 -7.98 -13.69
C THR A 3 4.57 -9.12 -12.98
N LYS A 4 4.55 -10.31 -13.57
CA LYS A 4 5.26 -11.48 -13.03
C LYS A 4 6.76 -11.23 -12.95
N GLU A 5 7.33 -10.64 -13.99
CA GLU A 5 8.75 -10.24 -14.07
C GLU A 5 9.15 -9.30 -12.93
N MET A 6 8.28 -8.35 -12.57
CA MET A 6 8.51 -7.44 -11.45
C MET A 6 8.62 -8.20 -10.12
N ILE A 7 7.72 -9.15 -9.88
CA ILE A 7 7.72 -9.98 -8.66
C ILE A 7 8.98 -10.87 -8.63
N GLU A 8 9.32 -11.50 -9.76
CA GLU A 8 10.52 -12.31 -9.89
C GLU A 8 11.79 -11.51 -9.60
N ARG A 9 11.86 -10.28 -10.10
CA ARG A 9 12.98 -9.37 -9.85
C ARG A 9 13.07 -8.96 -8.38
N ILE A 10 11.95 -8.63 -7.73
CA ILE A 10 11.91 -8.32 -6.29
C ILE A 10 12.41 -9.54 -5.47
N ASN A 11 11.97 -10.74 -5.82
CA ASN A 11 12.38 -11.98 -5.15
C ASN A 11 13.88 -12.27 -5.33
N PHE A 12 14.39 -12.08 -6.56
CA PHE A 12 15.82 -12.21 -6.85
C PHE A 12 16.65 -11.25 -5.99
N LEU A 13 16.30 -9.96 -5.96
CA LEU A 13 16.99 -8.95 -5.15
C LEU A 13 16.89 -9.27 -3.66
N SER A 14 15.73 -9.72 -3.16
CA SER A 14 15.59 -10.12 -1.75
C SER A 14 16.42 -11.34 -1.38
N ARG A 15 16.59 -12.32 -2.28
CA ARG A 15 17.49 -13.46 -2.03
C ARG A 15 18.94 -13.02 -2.00
N LYS A 16 19.36 -12.20 -2.97
CA LYS A 16 20.72 -11.65 -3.04
C LYS A 16 21.07 -10.84 -1.79
N GLN A 17 20.14 -9.99 -1.33
CA GLN A 17 20.27 -9.22 -0.09
C GLN A 17 20.55 -10.10 1.13
N ARG A 18 19.87 -11.25 1.24
CA ARG A 18 20.04 -12.20 2.35
C ARG A 18 21.36 -12.98 2.29
N SER A 19 21.82 -13.32 1.09
CA SER A 19 23.02 -14.15 0.92
C SER A 19 24.33 -13.35 0.94
N GLY A 20 24.33 -12.11 0.46
CA GLY A 20 25.58 -11.35 0.31
C GLY A 20 25.42 -9.83 0.26
N GLY A 21 24.25 -9.31 0.63
CA GLY A 21 23.95 -7.89 0.53
C GLY A 21 23.66 -7.42 -0.90
N LEU A 22 23.25 -6.16 -1.01
CA LEU A 22 22.98 -5.48 -2.28
C LEU A 22 23.94 -4.30 -2.43
N ASN A 23 24.37 -4.05 -3.66
CA ASN A 23 25.03 -2.79 -3.98
C ASN A 23 23.99 -1.64 -4.01
N ASP A 24 24.46 -0.39 -4.05
CA ASP A 24 23.56 0.77 -3.96
C ASP A 24 22.59 0.89 -5.14
N ALA A 25 23.01 0.51 -6.35
CA ALA A 25 22.12 0.47 -7.51
C ALA A 25 21.00 -0.56 -7.34
N GLU A 26 21.32 -1.74 -6.83
CA GLU A 26 20.36 -2.81 -6.56
C GLU A 26 19.41 -2.48 -5.41
N LYS A 27 19.88 -1.77 -4.38
CA LYS A 27 19.02 -1.24 -3.32
C LYS A 27 18.01 -0.23 -3.89
N ALA A 28 18.48 0.69 -4.73
CA ALA A 28 17.62 1.67 -5.39
C ALA A 28 16.58 0.99 -6.29
N GLU A 29 16.99 -0.02 -7.06
CA GLU A 29 16.09 -0.83 -7.89
C GLU A 29 15.06 -1.57 -7.02
N GLN A 30 15.51 -2.27 -5.97
CA GLN A 30 14.62 -2.99 -5.06
C GLN A 30 13.60 -2.04 -4.42
N HIS A 31 14.04 -0.85 -4.01
CA HIS A 31 13.17 0.17 -3.43
C HIS A 31 12.12 0.65 -4.46
N ALA A 32 12.54 1.03 -5.66
CA ALA A 32 11.63 1.50 -6.71
C ALA A 32 10.59 0.43 -7.10
N LEU A 33 11.02 -0.83 -7.22
CA LEU A 33 10.14 -1.96 -7.51
C LEU A 33 9.13 -2.21 -6.38
N ARG A 34 9.58 -2.16 -5.12
CA ARG A 34 8.68 -2.31 -3.96
C ARG A 34 7.67 -1.17 -3.86
N GLN A 35 8.06 0.08 -4.13
CA GLN A 35 7.12 1.21 -4.10
C GLN A 35 6.02 1.01 -5.14
N ARG A 36 6.38 0.70 -6.40
CA ARG A 36 5.40 0.41 -7.46
C ARG A 36 4.45 -0.75 -7.12
N TYR A 37 4.99 -1.82 -6.53
CA TYR A 37 4.19 -2.94 -6.05
C TYR A 37 3.18 -2.50 -4.99
N LEU A 38 3.64 -1.78 -3.96
CA LEU A 38 2.78 -1.31 -2.87
C LEU A 38 1.70 -0.33 -3.35
N GLU A 39 2.04 0.60 -4.23
CA GLU A 39 1.05 1.52 -4.82
C GLU A 39 -0.06 0.77 -5.54
N THR A 40 0.33 -0.22 -6.37
CA THR A 40 -0.64 -1.00 -7.13
C THR A 40 -1.50 -1.88 -6.20
N ILE A 41 -0.90 -2.52 -5.20
CA ILE A 41 -1.64 -3.34 -4.21
C ILE A 41 -2.60 -2.46 -3.39
N ARG A 42 -2.17 -1.28 -2.94
CA ARG A 42 -3.03 -0.35 -2.19
C ARG A 42 -4.27 0.02 -2.99
N ALA A 43 -4.11 0.31 -4.28
CA ALA A 43 -5.23 0.62 -5.17
C ALA A 43 -6.18 -0.58 -5.30
N GLN A 44 -5.66 -1.78 -5.57
CA GLN A 44 -6.47 -3.00 -5.67
C GLN A 44 -7.22 -3.34 -4.38
N VAL A 45 -6.56 -3.20 -3.22
CA VAL A 45 -7.19 -3.44 -1.92
C VAL A 45 -8.28 -2.40 -1.65
N THR A 46 -8.05 -1.14 -2.02
CA THR A 46 -9.07 -0.08 -1.87
C THR A 46 -10.30 -0.40 -2.71
N ASP A 47 -10.10 -0.74 -3.99
CA ASP A 47 -11.17 -1.13 -4.91
C ASP A 47 -11.95 -2.36 -4.40
N ALA A 48 -11.26 -3.39 -3.93
CA ALA A 48 -11.88 -4.59 -3.37
C ALA A 48 -12.71 -4.29 -2.11
N LEU A 49 -12.23 -3.39 -1.24
CA LEU A 49 -12.97 -2.96 -0.05
C LEU A 49 -14.21 -2.16 -0.43
N GLU A 50 -14.11 -1.26 -1.40
CA GLU A 50 -15.26 -0.49 -1.91
C GLU A 50 -16.31 -1.41 -2.54
N ALA A 51 -15.89 -2.38 -3.36
CA ALA A 51 -16.75 -3.41 -3.95
C ALA A 51 -17.43 -4.29 -2.89
N ALA A 52 -16.75 -4.60 -1.79
CA ALA A 52 -17.31 -5.33 -0.65
C ALA A 52 -18.20 -4.47 0.26
N GLY A 53 -18.46 -3.20 -0.10
CA GLY A 53 -19.35 -2.30 0.63
C GLY A 53 -18.69 -1.53 1.77
N TYR A 54 -17.37 -1.66 1.94
CA TYR A 54 -16.61 -0.90 2.93
C TYR A 54 -16.22 0.47 2.34
N LYS A 55 -17.09 1.47 2.53
CA LYS A 55 -16.77 2.84 2.17
C LYS A 55 -15.76 3.42 3.14
N ARG A 56 -14.75 4.15 2.63
CA ARG A 56 -13.89 4.98 3.47
C ARG A 56 -14.80 5.93 4.26
N LYS A 57 -14.67 5.94 5.59
CA LYS A 57 -15.36 6.95 6.41
C LYS A 57 -14.95 8.32 5.88
N GLU A 58 -15.93 9.11 5.44
CA GLU A 58 -15.68 10.48 5.01
C GLU A 58 -14.97 11.21 6.15
N LYS A 59 -13.95 12.01 5.81
CA LYS A 59 -13.37 12.92 6.77
C LYS A 59 -14.43 13.98 7.07
N HIS A 60 -15.18 13.72 8.12
CA HIS A 60 -16.08 14.65 8.74
C HIS A 60 -15.30 15.93 9.07
N GLY A 61 -15.74 17.07 8.53
CA GLY A 61 -15.19 18.38 8.87
C GLY A 61 -15.45 18.73 10.34
N GLU A 62 -14.86 19.82 10.82
CA GLU A 62 -14.90 20.27 12.23
C GLU A 62 -16.32 20.48 12.81
N ARG A 63 -17.37 20.43 11.97
CA ARG A 63 -18.79 20.49 12.36
C ARG A 63 -19.59 19.30 11.81
N CYS A 64 -19.19 18.05 12.09
CA CYS A 64 -20.07 16.91 11.82
C CYS A 64 -21.08 16.69 12.93
N THR A 65 -22.34 16.53 12.55
CA THR A 65 -23.49 16.20 13.42
C THR A 65 -23.80 14.70 13.44
N CYS A 66 -22.89 13.87 12.94
CA CYS A 66 -23.01 12.41 12.89
C CYS A 66 -22.72 11.76 14.25
N GLY A 67 -23.71 11.11 14.87
CA GLY A 67 -23.61 10.47 16.20
C GLY A 67 -22.68 9.25 16.31
N HIS A 68 -21.89 8.96 15.27
CA HIS A 68 -20.98 7.81 15.21
C HIS A 68 -19.50 8.23 15.30
N CYS A 69 -19.18 9.54 15.34
CA CYS A 69 -17.79 10.04 15.26
C CYS A 69 -17.38 11.05 16.34
N HIS A 70 -18.30 11.67 17.07
CA HIS A 70 -18.02 12.43 18.30
C HIS A 70 -18.93 11.93 19.43
N PRO A 71 -18.45 11.78 20.67
CA PRO A 71 -19.35 11.65 21.80
C PRO A 71 -20.20 12.92 21.85
N LEU A 72 -21.54 12.77 21.83
CA LEU A 72 -22.47 13.88 21.96
C LEU A 72 -22.09 14.64 23.25
N LYS A 73 -21.51 15.83 23.10
CA LYS A 73 -21.33 16.71 24.24
C LYS A 73 -22.71 17.22 24.61
N HIS A 74 -23.20 16.70 25.72
CA HIS A 74 -24.47 17.02 26.34
C HIS A 74 -24.45 18.42 26.97
#